data_AF-A0A922WK00-F1
#
_entry.id   AF-A0A922WK00-F1
#
_cell.length_a   1.000
_cell.length_b   1.000
_cell.length_c   1.000
_cell.angle_alpha   90.00
_cell.angle_beta   90.00
_cell.angle_gamma   90.00
#
_symmetry.space_group_name_H-M   'P 1'
#
loop_
_entity.id
_entity.type
_entity.pdbx_description
1 polymer ?
#
loop_
_entity_poly.entity_id
_entity_poly.type
_entity_poly.pdbx_seq_one_letter_code
_entity_poly.pdbx_strand_id
1 'polypeptide(L)'
;MDSPATPAEGMTPSENVRLLAAVFCPDCRFTFELPQAELPPATAESTDNSSDSPVATSAPFKCPRCGSAVGMTHAPQCSTHLHIEHDHRHPASPVKPRDLVKASNEVAIDGQLIGHQFGPYECEALLGAGAMGRVYLARHRVLKRFCAIKILPPALVAQDREFVDRFHNEGQAAAALNHPNIVAIYALGEIEGLHYLEMEFVPGMSVRQRLEDEGLFAAVRATSMVLRIAEGLGAAHRHDILHRDLKPDNVLLTHQGIPKIGDFGLARRTSVDGDATGRREVVGTPQYMAPELFQGNPATPASDVYSLGVIYYQLLTNRLPFPAANIPELIQQVSQGKIPSVRDINPRVTLEMAEALHQLMDRTPGNRPRSGIEAARLLEAILGQEVDLESLVAEAFRHHANVRWSRHGEEGFRIDIDLPGGRKQAAFIEPSEHAAVDRLVTISSICCEATPTYYETALRLNAAILHGGLAIREIDGVSVFVMLDTYPRSTIDPEEIRRSVLEVGHQADSIEKLLTGGDRN
;
A
#
# COMPACT_ATOMS: atom_id res chain seq x y z
N MET A 1 -40.34 -47.19 -8.23
CA MET A 1 -39.10 -47.74 -7.67
C MET A 1 -38.12 -46.58 -7.62
N ASP A 2 -38.21 -45.84 -6.53
CA ASP A 2 -37.35 -44.73 -6.18
C ASP A 2 -36.02 -45.25 -5.62
N SER A 3 -34.91 -44.66 -6.05
CA SER A 3 -33.81 -44.34 -5.15
C SER A 3 -33.18 -43.02 -5.62
N PRO A 4 -33.10 -42.00 -4.75
CA PRO A 4 -32.57 -40.70 -5.09
C PRO A 4 -31.02 -40.72 -5.09
N ALA A 5 -30.44 -39.95 -6.02
CA ALA A 5 -29.01 -39.66 -6.00
C ALA A 5 -28.69 -38.80 -4.76
N THR A 6 -27.77 -39.29 -3.94
CA THR A 6 -27.17 -38.58 -2.80
C THR A 6 -26.47 -37.30 -3.26
N PRO A 7 -26.62 -36.16 -2.56
CA PRO A 7 -25.85 -34.96 -2.83
C PRO A 7 -24.39 -35.18 -2.42
N ALA A 8 -23.46 -34.64 -3.21
CA ALA A 8 -22.04 -34.59 -2.86
C ALA A 8 -21.89 -33.85 -1.52
N GLU A 9 -21.36 -34.55 -0.52
CA GLU A 9 -21.10 -34.03 0.81
C GLU A 9 -20.15 -32.84 0.74
N GLY A 10 -20.55 -31.74 1.38
CA GLY A 10 -19.75 -30.54 1.53
C GLY A 10 -18.52 -30.81 2.37
N MET A 11 -17.39 -30.21 1.96
CA MET A 11 -16.16 -30.16 2.72
C MET A 11 -16.40 -29.56 4.11
N THR A 12 -15.77 -30.13 5.11
CA THR A 12 -15.93 -29.72 6.52
C THR A 12 -15.00 -28.55 6.86
N PRO A 13 -15.33 -27.71 7.88
CA PRO A 13 -14.49 -26.58 8.29
C PRO A 13 -13.04 -26.92 8.69
N SER A 14 -12.71 -28.21 8.90
CA SER A 14 -11.34 -28.69 9.14
C SER A 14 -10.47 -28.79 7.88
N GLU A 15 -11.05 -28.63 6.68
CA GLU A 15 -10.30 -28.63 5.42
C GLU A 15 -9.81 -27.22 5.00
N ASN A 16 -10.27 -26.17 5.69
CA ASN A 16 -9.92 -24.76 5.42
C ASN A 16 -8.69 -24.22 6.17
N VAL A 17 -7.98 -25.04 6.95
CA VAL A 17 -6.70 -24.66 7.58
C VAL A 17 -5.52 -25.26 6.82
N ARG A 18 -5.45 -24.99 5.51
CA ARG A 18 -4.25 -25.24 4.68
C ARG A 18 -3.62 -23.92 4.22
N LEU A 19 -3.33 -23.06 5.20
CA LEU A 19 -2.51 -21.87 5.01
C LEU A 19 -1.02 -22.25 5.05
N LEU A 20 -0.33 -21.83 4.00
CA LEU A 20 1.09 -21.96 3.70
C LEU A 20 1.99 -21.88 4.96
N ALA A 21 2.66 -22.97 5.32
CA ALA A 21 3.69 -22.98 6.35
C ALA A 21 4.97 -22.32 5.78
N ALA A 22 5.06 -21.01 5.93
CA ALA A 22 6.22 -20.23 5.53
C ALA A 22 7.26 -20.21 6.69
N VAL A 23 8.50 -20.60 6.40
CA VAL A 23 9.62 -20.61 7.36
C VAL A 23 10.48 -19.37 7.14
N PHE A 24 10.74 -18.64 8.22
CA PHE A 24 11.59 -17.45 8.22
C PHE A 24 13.03 -17.78 8.63
N CYS A 25 14.00 -17.40 7.80
CA CYS A 25 15.42 -17.48 8.15
C CYS A 25 15.87 -16.20 8.87
N PRO A 26 16.29 -16.27 10.15
CA PRO A 26 16.69 -15.08 10.90
C PRO A 26 17.99 -14.43 10.38
N ASP A 27 18.88 -15.20 9.76
CA ASP A 27 20.19 -14.70 9.32
C ASP A 27 20.11 -13.85 8.04
N CYS A 28 19.29 -14.25 7.07
CA CYS A 28 19.16 -13.55 5.78
C CYS A 28 17.77 -12.96 5.53
N ARG A 29 16.89 -13.03 6.54
CA ARG A 29 15.51 -12.53 6.53
C ARG A 29 14.67 -13.02 5.34
N PHE A 30 14.98 -14.22 4.87
CA PHE A 30 14.30 -14.86 3.74
C PHE A 30 13.19 -15.76 4.25
N THR A 31 12.02 -15.65 3.63
CA THR A 31 10.85 -16.49 3.93
C THR A 31 10.66 -17.48 2.79
N PHE A 32 10.52 -18.77 3.10
CA PHE A 32 10.32 -19.81 2.10
C PHE A 32 9.30 -20.84 2.54
N GLU A 33 8.62 -21.46 1.59
CA GLU A 33 7.63 -22.51 1.84
C GLU A 33 8.29 -23.88 1.94
N LEU A 34 7.83 -24.72 2.88
CA LEU A 34 8.25 -26.12 2.93
C LEU A 34 7.41 -26.97 1.97
N PRO A 35 8.03 -27.91 1.21
CA PRO A 35 7.29 -28.88 0.42
C PRO A 35 6.33 -29.71 1.30
N GLN A 36 5.12 -29.96 0.81
CA GLN A 36 4.05 -30.66 1.56
C GLN A 36 4.46 -32.02 2.15
N ALA A 37 5.45 -32.69 1.57
CA ALA A 37 5.93 -34.00 2.01
C ALA A 37 6.76 -33.97 3.32
N GLU A 38 7.16 -32.79 3.80
CA GLU A 38 8.05 -32.63 4.96
C GLU A 38 7.35 -32.01 6.19
N LEU A 39 6.05 -31.75 6.12
CA LEU A 39 5.25 -31.27 7.25
C LEU A 39 4.86 -32.44 8.17
N PRO A 40 4.99 -32.31 9.51
CA PRO A 40 4.50 -33.34 10.43
C PRO A 40 2.96 -33.45 10.35
N PRO A 41 2.38 -34.65 10.52
CA PRO A 41 0.93 -34.83 10.49
C PRO A 41 0.27 -34.07 11.65
N ALA A 42 -0.86 -33.40 11.38
CA ALA A 42 -1.63 -32.68 12.37
C ALA A 42 -2.24 -33.67 13.38
N THR A 43 -1.66 -33.77 14.58
CA THR A 43 -2.28 -34.51 15.69
C THR A 43 -3.14 -33.61 16.55
N ALA A 44 -4.28 -34.16 16.94
CA ALA A 44 -5.38 -33.55 17.68
C ALA A 44 -5.01 -33.01 19.08
N GLU A 45 -5.85 -32.07 19.51
CA GLU A 45 -6.03 -31.51 20.86
C GLU A 45 -5.36 -32.29 22.00
N SER A 46 -4.42 -31.65 22.69
CA SER A 46 -4.07 -32.01 24.07
C SER A 46 -4.11 -30.76 24.94
N THR A 47 -5.15 -30.69 25.76
CA THR A 47 -5.24 -29.86 26.95
C THR A 47 -4.19 -30.32 27.96
N ASP A 48 -3.12 -29.56 28.18
CA ASP A 48 -2.47 -29.59 29.49
C ASP A 48 -1.70 -28.30 29.80
N ASN A 49 -1.87 -27.84 31.03
CA ASN A 49 -1.49 -26.51 31.49
C ASN A 49 -0.46 -26.68 32.62
N SER A 50 0.84 -26.78 32.30
CA SER A 50 1.91 -26.74 33.33
C SER A 50 3.32 -26.44 32.78
N SER A 51 3.86 -25.32 33.26
CA SER A 51 5.27 -24.98 33.62
C SER A 51 6.49 -25.67 32.98
N ASP A 52 7.39 -24.83 32.48
CA ASP A 52 8.87 -24.89 32.53
C ASP A 52 9.58 -26.23 32.27
N SER A 53 10.03 -26.43 31.02
CA SER A 53 11.36 -26.94 30.65
C SER A 53 11.59 -26.77 29.14
N PRO A 54 12.81 -26.43 28.66
CA PRO A 54 13.07 -26.24 27.24
C PRO A 54 13.11 -27.60 26.55
N VAL A 55 12.09 -27.90 25.75
CA VAL A 55 12.12 -29.03 24.82
C VAL A 55 13.19 -28.73 23.77
N ALA A 56 14.26 -29.52 23.79
CA ALA A 56 15.31 -29.48 22.78
C ALA A 56 14.71 -29.88 21.42
N THR A 57 14.39 -28.89 20.58
CA THR A 57 13.92 -29.11 19.21
C THR A 57 15.12 -29.37 18.29
N SER A 58 15.24 -30.60 17.79
CA SER A 58 16.15 -30.97 16.71
C SER A 58 15.86 -30.15 15.45
N ALA A 59 16.84 -29.40 14.96
CA ALA A 59 16.73 -28.61 13.73
C ALA A 59 16.72 -29.49 12.46
N PRO A 60 15.79 -29.30 11.49
CA PRO A 60 15.87 -30.08 10.25
C PRO A 60 16.18 -29.30 8.96
N PHE A 61 15.99 -27.98 8.88
CA PHE A 61 15.94 -27.31 7.56
C PHE A 61 17.14 -26.40 7.29
N LYS A 62 17.65 -26.42 6.05
CA LYS A 62 18.64 -25.44 5.57
C LYS A 62 17.93 -24.35 4.80
N CYS A 63 18.23 -23.10 5.11
CA CYS A 63 17.75 -21.97 4.31
C CYS A 63 18.27 -22.11 2.86
N PRO A 64 17.41 -22.11 1.84
CA PRO A 64 17.84 -22.26 0.45
C PRO A 64 18.63 -21.04 -0.06
N ARG A 65 18.56 -19.90 0.66
CA ARG A 65 19.27 -18.66 0.30
C ARG A 65 20.66 -18.54 0.92
N CYS A 66 20.83 -18.90 2.20
CA CYS A 66 22.11 -18.71 2.91
C CYS A 66 22.72 -20.00 3.48
N GLY A 67 22.03 -21.14 3.40
CA GLY A 67 22.52 -22.43 3.88
C GLY A 67 22.50 -22.61 5.41
N SER A 68 22.14 -21.58 6.17
CA SER A 68 22.00 -21.64 7.63
C SER A 68 20.97 -22.67 8.05
N ALA A 69 21.23 -23.36 9.17
CA ALA A 69 20.25 -24.25 9.79
C ALA A 69 19.15 -23.42 10.45
N VAL A 70 17.90 -23.72 10.10
CA VAL A 70 16.69 -23.04 10.58
C VAL A 70 15.81 -24.07 11.30
N GLY A 71 15.45 -23.80 12.55
CA GLY A 71 14.44 -24.59 13.26
C GLY A 71 13.03 -24.13 12.89
N MET A 72 12.01 -24.97 13.11
CA MET A 72 10.61 -24.51 13.13
C MET A 72 10.39 -23.66 14.39
N THR A 73 10.94 -22.46 14.41
CA THR A 73 10.54 -21.41 15.34
C THR A 73 9.46 -20.63 14.62
N HIS A 74 8.21 -20.74 15.09
CA HIS A 74 7.19 -19.77 14.74
C HIS A 74 7.79 -18.37 14.91
N ALA A 75 7.67 -17.53 13.89
CA ALA A 75 8.17 -16.16 13.93
C ALA A 75 7.71 -15.51 15.24
N PRO A 76 8.62 -15.07 16.13
CA PRO A 76 8.21 -14.34 17.30
C PRO A 76 7.58 -13.04 16.77
N GLN A 77 6.25 -12.93 16.91
CA GLN A 77 5.35 -11.86 16.45
C GLN A 77 4.71 -11.97 15.05
N CYS A 78 4.62 -13.17 14.45
CA CYS A 78 3.62 -13.41 13.40
C CYS A 78 2.43 -14.17 14.00
N SER A 79 1.57 -13.46 14.72
CA SER A 79 0.34 -14.01 15.29
C SER A 79 -0.76 -14.09 14.22
N THR A 80 -0.80 -15.20 13.47
CA THR A 80 -2.03 -15.63 12.77
C THR A 80 -3.02 -16.35 13.69
N HIS A 81 -2.77 -16.35 14.99
CA HIS A 81 -3.77 -16.59 16.02
C HIS A 81 -4.18 -15.27 16.66
N LEU A 82 -5.46 -14.92 16.50
CA LEU A 82 -6.14 -13.88 17.28
C LEU A 82 -6.08 -14.29 18.77
N HIS A 83 -5.10 -13.76 19.51
CA HIS A 83 -5.17 -13.77 20.97
C HIS A 83 -6.05 -12.59 21.39
N ILE A 84 -7.27 -12.90 21.84
CA ILE A 84 -8.12 -11.95 22.56
C ILE A 84 -7.53 -11.85 23.97
N GLU A 85 -6.78 -10.77 24.25
CA GLU A 85 -6.42 -10.41 25.61
C GLU A 85 -7.67 -9.87 26.34
N HIS A 86 -8.27 -10.72 27.17
CA HIS A 86 -9.16 -10.28 28.24
C HIS A 86 -8.34 -9.98 29.50
N ASP A 87 -7.86 -8.75 29.69
CA ASP A 87 -7.69 -8.21 31.05
C ASP A 87 -7.68 -6.66 31.07
N HIS A 88 -8.85 -6.06 31.31
CA HIS A 88 -8.93 -4.78 32.01
C HIS A 88 -9.47 -5.05 33.41
N ARG A 89 -8.57 -5.11 34.39
CA ARG A 89 -8.92 -4.99 35.80
C ARG A 89 -9.40 -3.55 36.06
N HIS A 90 -10.69 -3.38 36.34
CA HIS A 90 -11.20 -2.49 37.38
C HIS A 90 -12.67 -2.80 37.71
N PRO A 91 -13.12 -2.54 38.96
CA PRO A 91 -14.17 -3.31 39.62
C PRO A 91 -15.58 -2.94 39.18
N ALA A 92 -16.44 -3.96 39.19
CA ALA A 92 -17.84 -3.96 38.81
C ALA A 92 -18.70 -2.91 39.54
N SER A 93 -19.60 -2.30 38.78
CA SER A 93 -20.93 -1.89 39.28
C SER A 93 -22.00 -2.57 38.43
N PRO A 94 -23.02 -3.20 39.03
CA PRO A 94 -24.00 -3.98 38.29
C PRO A 94 -25.04 -3.04 37.66
N VAL A 95 -24.99 -2.86 36.34
CA VAL A 95 -26.08 -2.24 35.59
C VAL A 95 -27.20 -3.27 35.45
N LYS A 96 -28.42 -2.87 35.82
CA LYS A 96 -29.61 -3.73 35.87
C LYS A 96 -30.05 -4.16 34.45
N PRO A 97 -30.53 -5.41 34.26
CA PRO A 97 -30.87 -5.95 32.94
C PRO A 97 -32.25 -5.49 32.47
N ARG A 98 -32.37 -4.23 32.04
CA ARG A 98 -33.57 -3.75 31.31
C ARG A 98 -33.36 -2.82 30.12
N ASP A 99 -32.12 -2.52 29.73
CA ASP A 99 -31.82 -1.78 28.49
C ASP A 99 -30.90 -2.58 27.55
N LEU A 100 -31.23 -3.86 27.32
CA LEU A 100 -30.70 -4.60 26.18
C LEU A 100 -31.38 -4.04 24.91
N VAL A 101 -30.88 -2.89 24.47
CA VAL A 101 -31.03 -2.43 23.09
C VAL A 101 -30.55 -3.57 22.19
N LYS A 102 -31.41 -3.92 21.23
CA LYS A 102 -31.25 -4.95 20.19
C LYS A 102 -29.78 -5.20 19.84
N ALA A 103 -29.35 -6.47 19.91
CA ALA A 103 -28.11 -6.94 19.32
C ALA A 103 -27.94 -6.29 17.93
N SER A 104 -26.82 -5.62 17.70
CA SER A 104 -26.58 -4.85 16.49
C SER A 104 -26.77 -5.73 15.25
N ASN A 105 -27.67 -5.33 14.36
CA ASN A 105 -27.94 -6.00 13.08
C ASN A 105 -26.70 -6.14 12.18
N GLU A 106 -25.55 -5.55 12.54
CA GLU A 106 -24.34 -5.47 11.72
C GLU A 106 -23.57 -6.79 11.65
N VAL A 107 -23.52 -7.58 12.72
CA VAL A 107 -22.87 -8.91 12.72
C VAL A 107 -23.68 -9.92 11.89
N ALA A 108 -25.00 -9.72 11.80
CA ALA A 108 -25.88 -10.58 11.02
C ALA A 108 -25.69 -10.39 9.49
N ILE A 109 -25.31 -9.20 9.04
CA ILE A 109 -25.11 -8.89 7.62
C ILE A 109 -23.87 -9.61 7.06
N ASP A 110 -22.79 -9.70 7.84
CA ASP A 110 -21.57 -10.41 7.41
C ASP A 110 -21.84 -11.88 7.11
N GLY A 111 -22.56 -12.57 8.00
CA GLY A 111 -22.91 -13.99 7.83
C GLY A 111 -23.89 -14.23 6.67
N GLN A 112 -24.63 -13.20 6.25
CA GLN A 112 -25.54 -13.26 5.10
C GLN A 112 -24.84 -12.99 3.77
N LEU A 113 -23.72 -12.28 3.76
CA LEU A 113 -23.03 -11.87 2.55
C LEU A 113 -21.78 -12.72 2.28
N ILE A 114 -20.93 -12.96 3.28
CA ILE A 114 -19.68 -13.69 3.09
C ILE A 114 -19.98 -15.15 2.73
N GLY A 115 -19.40 -15.62 1.63
CA GLY A 115 -19.64 -16.95 1.07
C GLY A 115 -21.00 -17.11 0.38
N HIS A 116 -21.76 -16.02 0.23
CA HIS A 116 -23.10 -16.01 -0.35
C HIS A 116 -23.18 -15.09 -1.57
N GLN A 117 -24.27 -15.22 -2.33
CA GLN A 117 -24.54 -14.36 -3.48
C GLN A 117 -25.27 -13.10 -3.04
N PHE A 118 -24.80 -11.96 -3.53
CA PHE A 118 -25.43 -10.65 -3.36
C PHE A 118 -25.70 -10.09 -4.77
N GLY A 119 -26.89 -10.34 -5.30
CA GLY A 119 -27.21 -10.02 -6.71
C GLY A 119 -26.21 -10.66 -7.70
N PRO A 120 -25.50 -9.87 -8.55
CA PRO A 120 -24.51 -10.40 -9.50
C PRO A 120 -23.15 -10.71 -8.86
N TYR A 121 -22.97 -10.45 -7.57
CA TYR A 121 -21.71 -10.56 -6.84
C TYR A 121 -21.67 -11.83 -5.98
N GLU A 122 -20.48 -12.39 -5.84
CA GLU A 122 -20.15 -13.43 -4.86
C GLU A 122 -19.19 -12.80 -3.86
N CYS A 123 -19.63 -12.57 -2.62
CA CYS A 123 -18.82 -11.87 -1.61
C CYS A 123 -17.91 -12.87 -0.89
N GLU A 124 -16.61 -12.66 -0.96
CA GLU A 124 -15.60 -13.63 -0.49
C GLU A 124 -15.09 -13.32 0.92
N ALA A 125 -14.88 -12.03 1.22
CA ALA A 125 -14.31 -11.61 2.50
C ALA A 125 -14.69 -10.17 2.86
N LEU A 126 -14.67 -9.85 4.15
CA LEU A 126 -14.73 -8.48 4.63
C LEU A 126 -13.34 -7.83 4.51
N LEU A 127 -13.25 -6.71 3.80
CA LEU A 127 -12.03 -5.91 3.67
C LEU A 127 -11.90 -4.86 4.78
N GLY A 128 -13.03 -4.32 5.26
CA GLY A 128 -13.02 -3.32 6.32
C GLY A 128 -14.42 -2.94 6.79
N ALA A 129 -14.49 -2.41 8.00
CA ALA A 129 -15.72 -1.89 8.61
C ALA A 129 -15.46 -0.54 9.26
N GLY A 130 -16.37 0.41 9.07
CA GLY A 130 -16.30 1.73 9.67
C GLY A 130 -17.67 2.38 9.83
N ALA A 131 -17.68 3.61 10.32
CA ALA A 131 -18.92 4.35 10.60
C ALA A 131 -19.82 4.53 9.36
N MET A 132 -19.24 4.52 8.16
CA MET A 132 -19.94 4.72 6.89
C MET A 132 -20.28 3.41 6.16
N GLY A 133 -20.10 2.26 6.81
CA GLY A 133 -20.46 0.97 6.25
C GLY A 133 -19.34 -0.06 6.26
N ARG A 134 -19.61 -1.17 5.58
CA ARG A 134 -18.73 -2.33 5.48
C ARG A 134 -18.32 -2.52 4.03
N VAL A 135 -17.06 -2.89 3.79
CA VAL A 135 -16.51 -3.10 2.44
C VAL A 135 -16.13 -4.56 2.32
N TYR A 136 -16.63 -5.22 1.27
CA TYR A 136 -16.39 -6.63 1.01
C TYR A 136 -15.58 -6.80 -0.28
N LEU A 137 -14.67 -7.76 -0.29
CA LEU A 137 -14.11 -8.31 -1.51
C LEU A 137 -15.19 -9.18 -2.15
N ALA A 138 -15.48 -8.94 -3.42
CA ALA A 138 -16.42 -9.75 -4.15
C ALA A 138 -15.93 -10.03 -5.57
N ARG A 139 -16.48 -11.09 -6.17
CA ARG A 139 -16.30 -11.41 -7.57
C ARG A 139 -17.59 -11.11 -8.34
N HIS A 140 -17.51 -10.23 -9.32
CA HIS A 140 -18.62 -10.01 -10.24
C HIS A 140 -18.77 -11.24 -11.15
N ARG A 141 -19.90 -11.96 -11.04
CA ARG A 141 -20.05 -13.29 -11.67
C ARG A 141 -20.15 -13.26 -13.19
N VAL A 142 -20.75 -12.20 -13.75
CA VAL A 142 -20.85 -11.99 -15.20
C VAL A 142 -19.54 -11.48 -15.80
N LEU A 143 -18.97 -10.41 -15.22
CA LEU A 143 -17.73 -9.80 -15.71
C LEU A 143 -16.46 -10.59 -15.33
N LYS A 144 -16.58 -11.59 -14.45
CA LYS A 144 -15.50 -12.47 -13.97
C LYS A 144 -14.30 -11.73 -13.36
N ARG A 145 -14.51 -10.54 -12.80
CA ARG A 145 -13.49 -9.70 -12.15
C ARG A 145 -13.73 -9.55 -10.66
N PHE A 146 -12.68 -9.26 -9.91
CA PHE A 146 -12.78 -8.83 -8.52
C PHE A 146 -13.21 -7.36 -8.43
N CYS A 147 -13.97 -7.03 -7.39
CA CYS A 147 -14.44 -5.69 -7.05
C CYS A 147 -14.57 -5.55 -5.53
N ALA A 148 -14.58 -4.30 -5.05
CA ALA A 148 -14.92 -3.99 -3.67
C ALA A 148 -16.39 -3.52 -3.61
N ILE A 149 -17.19 -4.12 -2.73
CA ILE A 149 -18.60 -3.74 -2.52
C ILE A 149 -18.72 -3.07 -1.17
N LYS A 150 -19.02 -1.76 -1.16
CA LYS A 150 -19.34 -1.03 0.07
C LYS A 150 -20.83 -1.04 0.31
N ILE A 151 -21.26 -1.45 1.50
CA ILE A 151 -22.66 -1.54 1.91
C ILE A 151 -22.91 -0.59 3.06
N LEU A 152 -23.95 0.23 2.93
CA LEU A 152 -24.38 1.14 3.99
C LEU A 152 -25.08 0.38 5.13
N PRO A 153 -24.87 0.76 6.40
CA PRO A 153 -25.55 0.14 7.52
C PRO A 153 -27.07 0.39 7.43
N PRO A 154 -27.94 -0.64 7.47
CA PRO A 154 -29.40 -0.45 7.41
C PRO A 154 -29.95 0.45 8.51
N ALA A 155 -29.30 0.46 9.68
CA ALA A 155 -29.66 1.34 10.79
C ALA A 155 -29.47 2.83 10.44
N LEU A 156 -28.40 3.17 9.70
CA LEU A 156 -28.11 4.54 9.28
C LEU A 156 -29.08 4.99 8.18
N VAL A 157 -29.35 4.09 7.22
CA VAL A 157 -30.35 4.28 6.15
C VAL A 157 -31.75 4.53 6.71
N ALA A 158 -32.14 3.82 7.77
CA ALA A 158 -33.46 3.97 8.40
C ALA A 158 -33.61 5.27 9.21
N GLN A 159 -32.51 5.87 9.66
CA GLN A 159 -32.51 7.06 10.51
C GLN A 159 -32.47 8.37 9.71
N ASP A 160 -31.75 8.39 8.58
CA ASP A 160 -31.57 9.60 7.77
C ASP A 160 -31.76 9.28 6.28
N ARG A 161 -32.95 9.60 5.74
CA ARG A 161 -33.21 9.45 4.30
C ARG A 161 -32.41 10.42 3.44
N GLU A 162 -32.13 11.63 3.94
CA GLU A 162 -31.33 12.59 3.20
C GLU A 162 -29.87 12.13 3.08
N PHE A 163 -29.38 11.34 4.04
CA PHE A 163 -28.07 10.69 3.96
C PHE A 163 -27.98 9.73 2.78
N VAL A 164 -29.03 8.93 2.55
CA VAL A 164 -29.10 8.01 1.42
C VAL A 164 -29.09 8.78 0.10
N ASP A 165 -29.93 9.81 -0.01
CA ASP A 165 -29.98 10.66 -1.22
C ASP A 165 -28.62 11.32 -1.49
N ARG A 166 -27.92 11.82 -0.45
CA ARG A 166 -26.55 12.33 -0.58
C ARG A 166 -25.57 11.26 -1.03
N PHE A 167 -25.64 10.05 -0.48
CA PHE A 167 -24.79 8.94 -0.88
C PHE A 167 -24.96 8.57 -2.35
N HIS A 168 -26.20 8.50 -2.84
CA HIS A 168 -26.47 8.26 -4.25
C HIS A 168 -25.94 9.40 -5.12
N ASN A 169 -26.20 10.66 -4.75
CA ASN A 169 -25.74 11.82 -5.51
C ASN A 169 -24.20 11.94 -5.55
N GLU A 170 -23.52 11.77 -4.42
CA GLU A 170 -22.06 11.82 -4.35
C GLU A 170 -21.44 10.59 -5.04
N GLY A 171 -22.07 9.42 -4.95
CA GLY A 171 -21.65 8.21 -5.68
C GLY A 171 -21.76 8.38 -7.19
N GLN A 172 -22.85 8.99 -7.68
CA GLN A 172 -23.02 9.31 -9.10
C GLN A 172 -22.00 10.33 -9.59
N ALA A 173 -21.74 11.38 -8.81
CA ALA A 173 -20.74 12.38 -9.14
C ALA A 173 -19.34 11.74 -9.21
N ALA A 174 -18.97 10.94 -8.21
CA ALA A 174 -17.68 10.27 -8.15
C ALA A 174 -17.52 9.18 -9.24
N ALA A 175 -18.61 8.57 -9.72
CA ALA A 175 -18.57 7.64 -10.86
C ALA A 175 -18.16 8.29 -12.19
N ALA A 176 -18.25 9.61 -12.32
CA ALA A 176 -17.73 10.33 -13.48
C ALA A 176 -16.20 10.45 -13.47
N LEU A 177 -15.54 10.16 -12.34
CA LEU A 177 -14.10 10.26 -12.19
C LEU A 177 -13.41 9.00 -12.75
N ASN A 178 -12.60 9.20 -13.78
CA ASN A 178 -11.70 8.17 -14.30
C ASN A 178 -10.26 8.70 -14.30
N HIS A 179 -9.46 8.24 -13.33
CA HIS A 179 -8.09 8.68 -13.15
C HIS A 179 -7.24 7.57 -12.53
N PRO A 180 -5.96 7.38 -12.93
CA PRO A 180 -5.10 6.34 -12.38
C PRO A 180 -4.94 6.41 -10.84
N ASN A 181 -5.00 7.62 -10.27
CA ASN A 181 -4.88 7.86 -8.82
C ASN A 181 -6.21 7.98 -8.07
N ILE A 182 -7.32 7.55 -8.68
CA ILE A 182 -8.64 7.47 -8.04
C ILE A 182 -9.12 6.02 -8.13
N VAL A 183 -9.74 5.52 -7.07
CA VAL A 183 -10.47 4.24 -7.07
C VAL A 183 -11.71 4.42 -7.94
N ALA A 184 -11.81 3.66 -9.02
CA ALA A 184 -12.96 3.77 -9.92
C ALA A 184 -14.24 3.25 -9.25
N ILE A 185 -15.34 3.97 -9.45
CA ILE A 185 -16.68 3.50 -9.09
C ILE A 185 -17.32 2.91 -10.35
N TYR A 186 -17.83 1.68 -10.24
CA TYR A 186 -18.41 0.95 -11.37
C TYR A 186 -19.93 0.97 -11.37
N ALA A 187 -20.54 0.86 -10.19
CA ALA A 187 -21.99 0.84 -10.05
C ALA A 187 -22.40 1.31 -8.65
N LEU A 188 -23.64 1.79 -8.54
CA LEU A 188 -24.30 2.05 -7.27
C LEU A 188 -25.76 1.60 -7.39
N GLY A 189 -26.36 1.19 -6.28
CA GLY A 189 -27.75 0.79 -6.31
C GLY A 189 -28.24 0.21 -5.00
N GLU A 190 -29.28 -0.60 -5.10
CA GLU A 190 -29.88 -1.31 -3.99
C GLU A 190 -30.13 -2.76 -4.40
N ILE A 191 -29.72 -3.69 -3.55
CA ILE A 191 -29.99 -5.13 -3.70
C ILE A 191 -30.53 -5.60 -2.35
N GLU A 192 -31.68 -6.27 -2.34
CA GLU A 192 -32.26 -6.87 -1.14
C GLU A 192 -32.46 -5.88 0.04
N GLY A 193 -32.74 -4.60 -0.27
CA GLY A 193 -32.90 -3.54 0.72
C GLY A 193 -31.58 -2.95 1.24
N LEU A 194 -30.44 -3.39 0.71
CA LEU A 194 -29.11 -2.89 1.05
C LEU A 194 -28.60 -1.97 -0.05
N HIS A 195 -28.35 -0.71 0.30
CA HIS A 195 -27.67 0.22 -0.59
C HIS A 195 -26.19 -0.12 -0.70
N TYR A 196 -25.69 -0.20 -1.93
CA TYR A 196 -24.32 -0.60 -2.21
C TYR A 196 -23.63 0.29 -3.25
N LEU A 197 -22.30 0.23 -3.22
CA LEU A 197 -21.41 0.82 -4.21
C LEU A 197 -20.39 -0.23 -4.65
N GLU A 198 -20.36 -0.53 -5.95
CA GLU A 198 -19.31 -1.34 -6.58
C GLU A 198 -18.14 -0.45 -6.97
N MET A 199 -16.95 -0.82 -6.51
CA MET A 199 -15.72 -0.08 -6.72
C MET A 199 -14.61 -1.01 -7.22
N GLU A 200 -13.58 -0.41 -7.81
CA GLU A 200 -12.30 -1.06 -8.08
C GLU A 200 -11.75 -1.71 -6.81
N PHE A 201 -11.40 -2.99 -6.92
CA PHE A 201 -10.63 -3.66 -5.88
C PHE A 201 -9.14 -3.33 -6.08
N VAL A 202 -8.55 -2.62 -5.11
CA VAL A 202 -7.11 -2.37 -5.08
C VAL A 202 -6.47 -3.39 -4.15
N PRO A 203 -5.72 -4.39 -4.66
CA PRO A 203 -5.29 -5.55 -3.89
C PRO A 203 -4.12 -5.27 -2.92
N GLY A 204 -3.66 -4.03 -2.80
CA GLY A 204 -2.64 -3.66 -1.83
C GLY A 204 -3.21 -3.00 -0.57
N MET A 205 -2.32 -2.46 0.24
CA MET A 205 -2.64 -1.87 1.55
C MET A 205 -2.83 -0.35 1.45
N SER A 206 -3.45 0.24 2.47
CA SER A 206 -3.51 1.69 2.62
C SER A 206 -2.13 2.30 2.87
N VAL A 207 -1.96 3.58 2.58
CA VAL A 207 -0.76 4.34 2.95
C VAL A 207 -0.54 4.31 4.46
N ARG A 208 -1.64 4.29 5.24
CA ARG A 208 -1.58 4.12 6.70
C ARG A 208 -0.84 2.84 7.10
N GLN A 209 -1.31 1.71 6.60
CA GLN A 209 -0.72 0.39 6.88
C GLN A 209 0.72 0.32 6.39
N ARG A 210 1.00 0.85 5.19
CA ARG A 210 2.36 0.86 4.65
C ARG A 210 3.33 1.66 5.52
N LEU A 211 2.88 2.79 6.08
CA LEU A 211 3.67 3.60 7.00
C LEU A 211 3.93 2.87 8.33
N GLU A 212 2.95 2.09 8.82
CA GLU A 212 3.10 1.25 10.02
C GLU A 212 4.10 0.11 9.78
N ASP A 213 4.08 -0.50 8.59
CA ASP A 213 4.96 -1.62 8.22
C ASP A 213 6.41 -1.20 7.93
N GLU A 214 6.61 -0.15 7.13
CA GLU A 214 7.95 0.27 6.68
C GLU A 214 8.56 1.39 7.55
N GLY A 215 7.75 2.10 8.33
CA GLY A 215 8.17 3.29 9.03
C GLY A 215 8.39 4.48 8.08
N LEU A 216 9.53 5.15 8.19
CA LEU A 216 9.80 6.41 7.49
C LEU A 216 10.07 6.19 5.99
N PHE A 217 9.38 6.95 5.12
CA PHE A 217 9.68 6.90 3.69
C PHE A 217 10.87 7.79 3.31
N ALA A 218 11.56 7.42 2.23
CA ALA A 218 12.54 8.31 1.59
C ALA A 218 11.83 9.60 1.12
N ALA A 219 12.49 10.75 1.30
CA ALA A 219 11.87 12.05 1.05
C ALA A 219 11.39 12.20 -0.41
N VAL A 220 12.17 11.69 -1.38
CA VAL A 220 11.80 11.67 -2.80
C VAL A 220 10.57 10.79 -3.05
N ARG A 221 10.55 9.55 -2.52
CA ARG A 221 9.40 8.63 -2.62
C ARG A 221 8.14 9.21 -1.99
N ALA A 222 8.24 9.83 -0.81
CA ALA A 222 7.13 10.51 -0.16
C ALA A 222 6.59 11.66 -1.02
N THR A 223 7.48 12.50 -1.56
CA THR A 223 7.12 13.63 -2.43
C THR A 223 6.44 13.15 -3.72
N SER A 224 6.97 12.09 -4.34
CA SER A 224 6.36 11.46 -5.52
C SER A 224 4.98 10.89 -5.23
N MET A 225 4.80 10.18 -4.11
CA MET A 225 3.49 9.68 -3.71
C MET A 225 2.47 10.81 -3.50
N VAL A 226 2.87 11.89 -2.83
CA VAL A 226 2.02 13.07 -2.59
C VAL A 226 1.71 13.80 -3.89
N LEU A 227 2.64 13.87 -4.83
CA LEU A 227 2.38 14.37 -6.18
C LEU A 227 1.25 13.56 -6.85
N ARG A 228 1.35 12.23 -6.85
CA ARG A 228 0.31 11.37 -7.45
C ARG A 228 -1.05 11.50 -6.77
N ILE A 229 -1.08 11.68 -5.45
CA ILE A 229 -2.33 12.00 -4.72
C ILE A 229 -2.85 13.38 -5.15
N ALA A 230 -1.98 14.38 -5.30
CA ALA A 230 -2.37 15.71 -5.77
C ALA A 230 -2.96 15.69 -7.19
N GLU A 231 -2.41 14.86 -8.08
CA GLU A 231 -2.96 14.63 -9.44
C GLU A 231 -4.39 14.08 -9.37
N GLY A 232 -4.62 13.08 -8.51
CA GLY A 232 -5.95 12.53 -8.24
C GLY A 232 -6.94 13.57 -7.70
N LEU A 233 -6.55 14.34 -6.68
CA LEU A 233 -7.37 15.45 -6.18
C LEU A 233 -7.64 16.49 -7.26
N GLY A 234 -6.63 16.82 -8.07
CA GLY A 234 -6.75 17.75 -9.19
C GLY A 234 -7.77 17.28 -10.21
N ALA A 235 -7.87 15.97 -10.47
CA ALA A 235 -8.91 15.40 -11.32
C ALA A 235 -10.30 15.56 -10.70
N ALA A 236 -10.48 15.25 -9.42
CA ALA A 236 -11.75 15.42 -8.72
C ALA A 236 -12.21 16.89 -8.69
N HIS A 237 -11.29 17.82 -8.38
CA HIS A 237 -11.60 19.25 -8.28
C HIS A 237 -12.05 19.85 -9.61
N ARG A 238 -11.62 19.32 -10.76
CA ARG A 238 -12.12 19.77 -12.09
C ARG A 238 -13.58 19.42 -12.34
N HIS A 239 -14.10 18.44 -11.60
CA HIS A 239 -15.51 18.04 -11.64
C HIS A 239 -16.28 18.60 -10.43
N ASP A 240 -15.75 19.63 -9.75
CA ASP A 240 -16.33 20.25 -8.56
C ASP A 240 -16.56 19.28 -7.39
N ILE A 241 -15.79 18.17 -7.36
CA ILE A 241 -15.85 17.16 -6.30
C ILE A 241 -14.72 17.42 -5.31
N LEU A 242 -15.08 17.51 -4.02
CA LEU A 242 -14.15 17.62 -2.90
C LEU A 242 -14.07 16.28 -2.16
N HIS A 243 -12.88 15.95 -1.65
CA HIS A 243 -12.69 14.72 -0.89
C HIS A 243 -13.21 14.84 0.56
N ARG A 244 -12.90 15.94 1.26
CA ARG A 244 -13.37 16.30 2.63
C ARG A 244 -12.91 15.39 3.78
N ASP A 245 -12.40 14.19 3.51
CA ASP A 245 -11.80 13.28 4.50
C ASP A 245 -10.47 12.67 4.05
N LEU A 246 -9.60 13.47 3.44
CA LEU A 246 -8.36 12.91 2.90
C LEU A 246 -7.42 12.55 4.06
N LYS A 247 -7.05 11.28 4.13
CA LYS A 247 -6.15 10.71 5.15
C LYS A 247 -5.46 9.45 4.61
N PRO A 248 -4.37 8.98 5.23
CA PRO A 248 -3.63 7.81 4.75
C PRO A 248 -4.46 6.53 4.66
N ASP A 249 -5.50 6.37 5.49
CA ASP A 249 -6.43 5.23 5.45
C ASP A 249 -7.25 5.18 4.15
N ASN A 250 -7.53 6.35 3.56
CA ASN A 250 -8.36 6.50 2.36
C ASN A 250 -7.51 6.53 1.07
N VAL A 251 -6.19 6.32 1.18
CA VAL A 251 -5.29 6.21 0.03
C VAL A 251 -4.76 4.79 -0.03
N LEU A 252 -5.19 4.02 -1.02
CA LEU A 252 -4.76 2.65 -1.25
C LEU A 252 -3.54 2.61 -2.15
N LEU A 253 -2.63 1.67 -1.94
CA LEU A 253 -1.48 1.43 -2.80
C LEU A 253 -1.72 0.20 -3.64
N THR A 254 -1.47 0.31 -4.95
CA THR A 254 -1.36 -0.87 -5.82
C THR A 254 -0.10 -1.69 -5.47
N HIS A 255 0.04 -2.88 -6.05
CA HIS A 255 1.26 -3.68 -5.90
C HIS A 255 2.51 -2.96 -6.42
N GLN A 256 2.34 -2.08 -7.41
CA GLN A 256 3.40 -1.23 -7.97
C GLN A 256 3.66 0.04 -7.14
N GLY A 257 3.00 0.20 -5.98
CA GLY A 257 3.15 1.37 -5.12
C GLY A 257 2.46 2.63 -5.62
N ILE A 258 1.65 2.55 -6.68
CA ILE A 258 0.87 3.68 -7.19
C ILE A 258 -0.29 3.97 -6.21
N PRO A 259 -0.45 5.21 -5.72
CA PRO A 259 -1.54 5.57 -4.82
C PRO A 259 -2.85 5.80 -5.57
N LYS A 260 -3.95 5.35 -4.97
CA LYS A 260 -5.33 5.49 -5.41
C LYS A 260 -6.20 6.00 -4.27
N ILE A 261 -6.82 7.16 -4.50
CA ILE A 261 -7.71 7.80 -3.53
C ILE A 261 -9.07 7.10 -3.59
N GLY A 262 -9.52 6.58 -2.46
CA GLY A 262 -10.87 6.02 -2.27
C GLY A 262 -11.72 6.89 -1.35
N ASP A 263 -12.98 6.49 -1.13
CA ASP A 263 -13.88 7.10 -0.14
C ASP A 263 -14.06 8.63 -0.27
N PHE A 264 -14.33 9.10 -1.50
CA PHE A 264 -14.67 10.49 -1.78
C PHE A 264 -15.94 10.94 -1.07
N GLY A 265 -15.82 11.43 0.16
CA GLY A 265 -16.81 12.29 0.83
C GLY A 265 -18.22 11.74 1.03
N LEU A 266 -18.52 10.51 0.58
CA LEU A 266 -19.83 10.00 0.12
C LEU A 266 -21.02 10.12 1.09
N ALA A 267 -20.80 10.59 2.32
CA ALA A 267 -21.90 10.93 3.22
C ALA A 267 -21.51 11.85 4.38
N ARG A 268 -20.63 12.85 4.17
CA ARG A 268 -20.37 13.86 5.23
C ARG A 268 -21.25 15.09 5.08
N ARG A 269 -21.94 15.44 6.17
CA ARG A 269 -22.47 16.80 6.35
C ARG A 269 -21.30 17.77 6.28
N THR A 270 -21.34 18.73 5.37
CA THR A 270 -20.40 19.85 5.29
C THR A 270 -20.59 20.87 6.41
N SER A 271 -21.53 20.62 7.31
CA SER A 271 -21.85 21.53 8.39
C SER A 271 -21.35 20.98 9.73
N VAL A 272 -20.54 21.82 10.38
CA VAL A 272 -20.48 21.89 11.84
C VAL A 272 -21.82 22.46 12.32
N ASP A 273 -22.92 21.75 12.08
CA ASP A 273 -24.21 22.12 12.65
C ASP A 273 -24.15 21.74 14.12
N GLY A 274 -24.29 22.75 14.98
CA GLY A 274 -24.53 22.48 16.38
C GLY A 274 -25.84 21.71 16.50
N ASP A 275 -25.83 20.61 17.26
CA ASP A 275 -27.06 20.07 17.81
C ASP A 275 -27.83 21.20 18.51
N ALA A 276 -29.13 21.01 18.78
CA ALA A 276 -29.94 21.93 19.58
C ALA A 276 -29.35 22.29 20.97
N THR A 277 -28.23 21.67 21.35
CA THR A 277 -27.42 21.90 22.55
C THR A 277 -26.14 22.72 22.32
N GLY A 278 -25.83 23.17 21.10
CA GLY A 278 -24.64 23.96 20.77
C GLY A 278 -23.32 23.19 20.72
N ARG A 279 -23.36 21.85 20.77
CA ARG A 279 -22.17 20.99 20.60
C ARG A 279 -21.82 20.85 19.13
N ARG A 280 -20.61 21.28 18.77
CA ARG A 280 -19.99 21.04 17.46
C ARG A 280 -19.49 19.59 17.43
N GLU A 281 -20.25 18.68 16.83
CA GLU A 281 -19.77 17.31 16.63
C GLU A 281 -18.79 17.28 15.46
N VAL A 282 -17.50 17.05 15.76
CA VAL A 282 -16.47 16.95 14.73
C VAL A 282 -16.51 15.53 14.18
N VAL A 283 -17.25 15.34 13.09
CA VAL A 283 -17.33 14.05 12.39
C VAL A 283 -16.07 13.84 11.56
N GLY A 284 -15.24 12.86 11.94
CA GLY A 284 -14.12 12.38 11.13
C GLY A 284 -12.80 12.17 11.86
N THR A 285 -11.70 12.18 11.10
CA THR A 285 -10.33 12.15 11.64
C THR A 285 -9.78 13.59 11.67
N PRO A 286 -10.02 14.36 12.76
CA PRO A 286 -9.81 15.80 12.79
C PRO A 286 -8.33 16.22 12.64
N GLN A 287 -7.40 15.27 12.83
CA GLN A 287 -5.97 15.52 12.71
C GLN A 287 -5.53 15.94 11.31
N TYR A 288 -6.31 15.62 10.26
CA TYR A 288 -6.06 16.03 8.88
C TYR A 288 -6.95 17.20 8.42
N MET A 289 -7.80 17.72 9.29
CA MET A 289 -8.79 18.74 8.95
C MET A 289 -8.16 20.13 8.86
N ALA A 290 -8.55 20.89 7.84
CA ALA A 290 -8.05 22.24 7.63
C ALA A 290 -8.55 23.24 8.72
N PRO A 291 -7.73 24.23 9.11
CA PRO A 291 -8.06 25.21 10.15
C PRO A 291 -9.43 25.90 9.96
N GLU A 292 -9.76 26.26 8.73
CA GLU A 292 -10.99 26.96 8.39
C GLU A 292 -12.26 26.13 8.66
N LEU A 293 -12.16 24.79 8.63
CA LEU A 293 -13.30 23.90 8.89
C LEU A 293 -13.68 23.88 10.37
N PHE A 294 -12.70 23.98 11.27
CA PHE A 294 -12.96 24.13 12.71
C PHE A 294 -13.68 25.45 13.05
N GLN A 295 -13.56 26.45 12.18
CA GLN A 295 -14.25 27.74 12.30
C GLN A 295 -15.69 27.68 11.76
N GLY A 296 -16.06 26.59 11.08
CA GLY A 296 -17.36 26.42 10.43
C GLY A 296 -17.43 26.98 9.02
N ASN A 297 -16.29 27.33 8.41
CA ASN A 297 -16.26 27.73 7.01
C ASN A 297 -16.48 26.50 6.11
N PRO A 298 -17.08 26.67 4.91
CA PRO A 298 -17.27 25.57 3.98
C PRO A 298 -15.94 25.02 3.47
N ALA A 299 -15.89 23.71 3.22
CA ALA A 299 -14.74 23.08 2.58
C ALA A 299 -14.54 23.61 1.15
N THR A 300 -13.28 23.75 0.77
CA THR A 300 -12.87 24.17 -0.57
C THR A 300 -11.77 23.24 -1.09
N PRO A 301 -11.40 23.31 -2.39
CA PRO A 301 -10.22 22.61 -2.89
C PRO A 301 -8.94 22.85 -2.06
N ALA A 302 -8.77 24.05 -1.50
CA ALA A 302 -7.64 24.39 -0.64
C ALA A 302 -7.68 23.69 0.74
N SER A 303 -8.85 23.19 1.15
CA SER A 303 -9.00 22.38 2.37
C SER A 303 -8.47 20.96 2.14
N ASP A 304 -8.74 20.34 0.97
CA ASP A 304 -8.16 19.05 0.61
C ASP A 304 -6.63 19.14 0.42
N VAL A 305 -6.13 20.26 -0.12
CA VAL A 305 -4.70 20.56 -0.23
C VAL A 305 -4.02 20.63 1.14
N TYR A 306 -4.71 21.16 2.17
CA TYR A 306 -4.19 21.14 3.53
C TYR A 306 -4.07 19.72 4.07
N SER A 307 -5.12 18.90 3.89
CA SER A 307 -5.09 17.49 4.30
C SER A 307 -3.97 16.72 3.60
N LEU A 308 -3.73 17.00 2.31
CA LEU A 308 -2.59 16.47 1.56
C LEU A 308 -1.25 16.89 2.20
N GLY A 309 -1.12 18.14 2.63
CA GLY A 309 0.04 18.63 3.37
C GLY A 309 0.26 17.89 4.70
N VAL A 310 -0.80 17.60 5.46
CA VAL A 310 -0.70 16.81 6.69
C VAL A 310 -0.22 15.38 6.41
N ILE A 311 -0.73 14.75 5.34
CA ILE A 311 -0.23 13.43 4.88
C ILE A 311 1.25 13.54 4.52
N TYR A 312 1.65 14.56 3.76
CA TYR A 312 3.05 14.74 3.36
C TYR A 312 3.98 14.91 4.56
N TYR A 313 3.60 15.73 5.55
CA TYR A 313 4.31 15.85 6.82
C TYR A 313 4.52 14.47 7.47
N GLN A 314 3.45 13.68 7.53
CA GLN A 314 3.49 12.38 8.18
C GLN A 314 4.35 11.38 7.43
N LEU A 315 4.32 11.36 6.10
CA LEU A 315 5.21 10.51 5.29
C LEU A 315 6.69 10.88 5.49
N LEU A 316 6.99 12.17 5.65
CA LEU A 316 8.36 12.67 5.82
C LEU A 316 8.92 12.48 7.24
N THR A 317 8.06 12.26 8.25
CA THR A 317 8.47 12.29 9.68
C THR A 317 7.99 11.09 10.49
N ASN A 318 7.06 10.29 9.95
CA ASN A 318 6.27 9.29 10.68
C ASN A 318 5.57 9.85 11.93
N ARG A 319 5.19 11.13 11.91
CA ARG A 319 4.54 11.85 13.03
C ARG A 319 3.43 12.75 12.50
N LEU A 320 2.47 13.10 13.35
CA LEU A 320 1.51 14.15 13.04
C LEU A 320 2.11 15.53 13.33
N PRO A 321 1.78 16.56 12.54
CA PRO A 321 2.29 17.91 12.75
C PRO A 321 1.75 18.54 14.05
N PHE A 322 0.53 18.19 14.44
CA PHE A 322 -0.16 18.71 15.62
C PHE A 322 -0.68 17.54 16.48
N PRO A 323 0.16 16.95 17.33
CA PRO A 323 -0.31 15.97 18.31
C PRO A 323 -1.20 16.68 19.34
N ALA A 324 -2.34 16.07 19.68
CA ALA A 324 -3.27 16.60 20.67
C ALA A 324 -4.01 15.44 21.36
N ALA A 325 -4.25 15.58 22.67
CA ALA A 325 -4.97 14.59 23.47
C ALA A 325 -6.50 14.73 23.34
N ASN A 326 -6.99 15.89 22.89
CA ASN A 326 -8.41 16.17 22.72
C ASN A 326 -8.67 17.23 21.62
N ILE A 327 -9.94 17.36 21.20
CA ILE A 327 -10.35 18.25 20.11
C ILE A 327 -10.05 19.73 20.40
N PRO A 328 -10.36 20.30 21.59
CA PRO A 328 -10.01 21.69 21.88
C PRO A 328 -8.52 21.99 21.75
N GLU A 329 -7.66 21.10 22.26
CA GLU A 329 -6.20 21.22 22.11
C GLU A 329 -5.78 21.17 20.65
N LEU A 330 -6.35 20.24 19.86
CA LEU A 330 -6.07 20.16 18.43
C LEU A 330 -6.44 21.47 17.70
N ILE A 331 -7.62 22.03 17.98
CA ILE A 331 -8.06 23.30 17.40
C ILE A 331 -7.07 24.42 17.74
N GLN A 332 -6.60 24.48 18.99
CA GLN A 332 -5.60 25.45 19.41
C GLN A 332 -4.28 25.28 18.64
N GLN A 333 -3.77 24.04 18.54
CA GLN A 333 -2.52 23.73 17.83
C GLN A 333 -2.62 24.04 16.34
N VAL A 334 -3.70 23.63 15.67
CA VAL A 334 -3.92 23.92 14.24
C VAL A 334 -4.04 25.43 13.99
N SER A 335 -4.68 26.17 14.91
CA SER A 335 -4.92 27.61 14.75
C SER A 335 -3.69 28.48 15.09
N GLN A 336 -2.88 28.08 16.07
CA GLN A 336 -1.82 28.93 16.64
C GLN A 336 -0.44 28.25 16.67
N GLY A 337 -0.40 26.92 16.70
CA GLY A 337 0.82 26.12 16.81
C GLY A 337 1.68 26.18 15.57
N LYS A 338 3.00 26.20 15.75
CA LYS A 338 3.97 26.20 14.66
C LYS A 338 4.16 24.77 14.14
N ILE A 339 4.18 24.57 12.83
CA ILE A 339 4.53 23.29 12.22
C ILE A 339 5.99 22.97 12.61
N PRO A 340 6.27 21.82 13.25
CA PRO A 340 7.65 21.46 13.59
C PRO A 340 8.48 21.25 12.32
N SER A 341 9.77 21.61 12.36
CA SER A 341 10.66 21.46 11.20
C SER A 341 10.81 19.98 10.82
N VAL A 342 10.40 19.63 9.60
CA VAL A 342 10.59 18.28 9.06
C VAL A 342 12.06 17.94 8.87
N ARG A 343 12.91 18.95 8.64
CA ARG A 343 14.37 18.76 8.44
C ARG A 343 15.10 18.40 9.73
N ASP A 344 14.55 18.79 10.88
CA ASP A 344 15.10 18.43 12.19
C ASP A 344 14.86 16.94 12.50
N ILE A 345 13.80 16.36 11.91
CA ILE A 345 13.40 14.96 12.09
C ILE A 345 14.01 14.09 10.97
N ASN A 346 14.02 14.59 9.73
CA ASN A 346 14.53 13.91 8.55
C ASN A 346 15.47 14.86 7.77
N PRO A 347 16.79 14.82 8.05
CA PRO A 347 17.77 15.70 7.41
C PRO A 347 17.91 15.53 5.89
N ARG A 348 17.38 14.44 5.32
CA ARG A 348 17.34 14.20 3.86
C ARG A 348 16.28 15.04 3.15
N VAL A 349 15.39 15.71 3.89
CA VAL A 349 14.41 16.63 3.31
C VAL A 349 15.11 17.91 2.87
N THR A 350 14.98 18.25 1.58
CA THR A 350 15.55 19.48 1.02
C THR A 350 14.81 20.71 1.51
N LEU A 351 15.36 21.90 1.26
CA LEU A 351 14.69 23.15 1.65
C LEU A 351 13.40 23.33 0.85
N GLU A 352 13.43 23.03 -0.43
CA GLU A 352 12.32 23.16 -1.38
C GLU A 352 11.15 22.25 -0.99
N MET A 353 11.43 21.00 -0.59
CA MET A 353 10.42 20.08 -0.07
C MET A 353 9.76 20.61 1.21
N ALA A 354 10.56 21.16 2.13
CA ALA A 354 10.05 21.74 3.36
C ALA A 354 9.22 23.02 3.11
N GLU A 355 9.62 23.84 2.13
CA GLU A 355 8.87 25.04 1.72
C GLU A 355 7.54 24.68 1.07
N ALA A 356 7.50 23.71 0.16
CA ALA A 356 6.23 23.22 -0.39
C ALA A 356 5.31 22.67 0.69
N LEU A 357 5.84 21.89 1.64
CA LEU A 357 5.05 21.40 2.76
C LEU A 357 4.43 22.56 3.56
N HIS A 358 5.21 23.60 3.88
CA HIS A 358 4.69 24.79 4.55
C HIS A 358 3.61 25.49 3.72
N GLN A 359 3.77 25.56 2.39
CA GLN A 359 2.77 26.16 1.52
C GLN A 359 1.46 25.36 1.47
N LEU A 360 1.54 24.02 1.39
CA LEU A 360 0.37 23.14 1.44
C LEU A 360 -0.39 23.29 2.77
N MET A 361 0.34 23.48 3.87
CA MET A 361 -0.20 23.57 5.22
C MET A 361 -0.37 24.99 5.76
N ASP A 362 -0.32 26.03 4.91
CA ASP A 362 -0.49 27.41 5.37
C ASP A 362 -1.85 27.57 6.08
N ARG A 363 -1.91 28.31 7.18
CA ARG A 363 -3.18 28.46 7.92
C ARG A 363 -4.23 29.22 7.10
N THR A 364 -3.80 30.11 6.22
CA THR A 364 -4.65 30.91 5.34
C THR A 364 -4.89 30.16 4.04
N PRO A 365 -6.14 29.77 3.70
CA PRO A 365 -6.42 29.01 2.48
C PRO A 365 -5.93 29.70 1.20
N GLY A 366 -5.97 31.03 1.15
CA GLY A 366 -5.52 31.81 -0.01
C GLY A 366 -4.00 31.79 -0.27
N ASN A 367 -3.19 31.34 0.69
CA ASN A 367 -1.74 31.17 0.54
C ASN A 367 -1.36 29.76 0.07
N ARG A 368 -2.30 28.81 0.11
CA ARG A 368 -2.11 27.44 -0.37
C ARG A 368 -2.28 27.40 -1.89
N PRO A 369 -1.77 26.35 -2.57
CA PRO A 369 -2.23 26.01 -3.91
C PRO A 369 -3.76 25.92 -3.96
N ARG A 370 -4.38 26.54 -4.97
CA ARG A 370 -5.84 26.69 -5.05
C ARG A 370 -6.55 25.37 -5.34
N SER A 371 -5.83 24.35 -5.81
CA SER A 371 -6.39 23.04 -6.17
C SER A 371 -5.30 21.97 -6.16
N GLY A 372 -5.70 20.69 -6.26
CA GLY A 372 -4.77 19.58 -6.45
C GLY A 372 -3.90 19.73 -7.70
N ILE A 373 -4.37 20.41 -8.75
CA ILE A 373 -3.56 20.68 -9.95
C ILE A 373 -2.38 21.61 -9.63
N GLU A 374 -2.64 22.69 -8.90
CA GLU A 374 -1.57 23.62 -8.51
C GLU A 374 -0.60 22.97 -7.52
N ALA A 375 -1.11 22.16 -6.59
CA ALA A 375 -0.29 21.37 -5.67
C ALA A 375 0.58 20.35 -6.41
N ALA A 376 0.03 19.66 -7.41
CA ALA A 376 0.77 18.73 -8.25
C ALA A 376 1.90 19.45 -9.00
N ARG A 377 1.62 20.58 -9.66
CA ARG A 377 2.66 21.37 -10.35
C ARG A 377 3.78 21.84 -9.42
N LEU A 378 3.43 22.26 -8.20
CA LEU A 378 4.41 22.64 -7.18
C LEU A 378 5.34 21.46 -6.84
N LEU A 379 4.77 20.29 -6.56
CA LEU A 379 5.54 19.08 -6.20
C LEU A 379 6.34 18.52 -7.39
N GLU A 380 5.77 18.61 -8.60
CA GLU A 380 6.43 18.23 -9.84
C GLU A 380 7.65 19.12 -10.12
N ALA A 381 7.55 20.44 -9.91
CA ALA A 381 8.69 21.34 -10.04
C ALA A 381 9.82 21.00 -9.05
N ILE A 382 9.49 20.50 -7.85
CA ILE A 382 10.47 20.07 -6.85
C ILE A 382 11.15 18.77 -7.28
N LEU A 383 10.39 17.80 -7.80
CA LEU A 383 10.94 16.52 -8.26
C LEU A 383 11.66 16.62 -9.62
N GLY A 384 11.27 17.59 -10.44
CA GLY A 384 11.86 17.90 -11.74
C GLY A 384 13.16 18.70 -11.63
N GLN A 385 13.54 19.15 -10.44
CA GLN A 385 14.92 19.58 -10.19
C GLN A 385 15.81 18.34 -10.38
N GLU A 386 16.77 18.40 -11.29
CA GLU A 386 17.59 17.24 -11.68
C GLU A 386 18.14 16.53 -10.44
N VAL A 387 17.58 15.35 -10.15
CA VAL A 387 18.20 14.45 -9.18
C VAL A 387 19.49 13.97 -9.82
N ASP A 388 20.61 14.36 -9.20
CA ASP A 388 21.93 13.94 -9.63
C ASP A 388 22.07 12.44 -9.44
N LEU A 389 22.10 11.72 -10.56
CA LEU A 389 22.16 10.26 -10.57
C LEU A 389 23.48 9.77 -9.94
N GLU A 390 24.56 10.54 -10.04
CA GLU A 390 25.82 10.20 -9.38
C GLU A 390 25.67 10.21 -7.85
N SER A 391 25.04 11.25 -7.29
CA SER A 391 24.75 11.34 -5.86
C SER A 391 23.88 10.18 -5.38
N LEU A 392 22.87 9.77 -6.17
CA LEU A 392 22.02 8.62 -5.83
C LEU A 392 22.82 7.31 -5.81
N VAL A 393 23.65 7.07 -6.83
CA VAL A 393 24.51 5.88 -6.91
C VAL A 393 25.53 5.86 -5.78
N ALA A 394 26.15 7.02 -5.48
CA ALA A 394 27.09 7.16 -4.39
C ALA A 394 26.44 6.88 -3.02
N GLU A 395 25.20 7.33 -2.79
CA GLU A 395 24.47 7.03 -1.57
C GLU A 395 24.03 5.57 -1.50
N ALA A 396 23.56 4.99 -2.61
CA ALA A 396 23.10 3.61 -2.71
C ALA A 396 24.18 2.61 -2.26
N PHE A 397 25.44 2.90 -2.57
CA PHE A 397 26.57 1.99 -2.32
C PHE A 397 27.59 2.49 -1.28
N ARG A 398 27.32 3.58 -0.56
CA ARG A 398 28.25 4.22 0.40
C ARG A 398 28.86 3.26 1.43
N HIS A 399 28.09 2.26 1.87
CA HIS A 399 28.47 1.32 2.92
C HIS A 399 28.64 -0.13 2.43
N HIS A 400 28.69 -0.34 1.11
CA HIS A 400 28.81 -1.66 0.51
C HIS A 400 30.23 -1.93 0.04
N ALA A 401 31.06 -2.51 0.92
CA ALA A 401 32.46 -2.83 0.63
C ALA A 401 32.66 -3.85 -0.51
N ASN A 402 31.64 -4.65 -0.81
CA ASN A 402 31.63 -5.62 -1.91
C ASN A 402 31.11 -5.05 -3.23
N VAL A 403 30.82 -3.75 -3.30
CA VAL A 403 30.34 -3.08 -4.50
C VAL A 403 31.29 -1.95 -4.86
N ARG A 404 31.77 -1.96 -6.11
CA ARG A 404 32.54 -0.88 -6.71
C ARG A 404 31.75 -0.29 -7.86
N TRP A 405 31.86 1.01 -8.06
CA TRP A 405 31.17 1.65 -9.18
C TRP A 405 32.04 2.68 -9.86
N SER A 406 31.78 2.91 -11.15
CA SER A 406 32.50 3.85 -12.00
C SER A 406 31.56 4.44 -13.04
N ARG A 407 31.94 5.58 -13.64
CA ARG A 407 31.19 6.18 -14.75
C ARG A 407 31.33 5.32 -16.01
N HIS A 408 30.23 5.18 -16.76
CA HIS A 408 30.13 4.39 -17.97
C HIS A 408 29.29 5.13 -19.02
N GLY A 409 29.89 5.46 -20.17
CA GLY A 409 29.26 6.32 -21.17
C GLY A 409 29.20 7.80 -20.73
N GLU A 410 28.36 8.60 -21.40
CA GLU A 410 28.24 10.05 -21.12
C GLU A 410 27.53 10.32 -19.79
N GLU A 411 26.47 9.57 -19.46
CA GLU A 411 25.65 9.81 -18.25
C GLU A 411 25.37 8.54 -17.40
N GLY A 412 25.96 7.40 -17.75
CA GLY A 412 25.71 6.12 -17.07
C GLY A 412 26.76 5.74 -16.02
N PHE A 413 26.46 4.66 -15.29
CA PHE A 413 27.33 4.08 -14.26
C PHE A 413 27.42 2.57 -14.41
N ARG A 414 28.62 2.02 -14.23
CA ARG A 414 28.88 0.59 -14.10
C ARG A 414 29.07 0.25 -12.63
N ILE A 415 28.35 -0.75 -12.15
CA ILE A 415 28.38 -1.28 -10.79
C ILE A 415 28.96 -2.71 -10.84
N ASP A 416 30.15 -2.90 -10.30
CA ASP A 416 30.80 -4.20 -10.16
C ASP A 416 30.54 -4.75 -8.75
N ILE A 417 29.92 -5.91 -8.66
CA ILE A 417 29.49 -6.57 -7.43
C ILE A 417 30.36 -7.82 -7.22
N ASP A 418 31.11 -7.85 -6.12
CA ASP A 418 31.85 -9.03 -5.68
C ASP A 418 30.90 -9.97 -4.92
N LEU A 419 30.73 -11.19 -5.44
CA LEU A 419 29.86 -12.24 -4.90
C LEU A 419 30.68 -13.33 -4.16
N PRO A 420 30.05 -14.11 -3.26
CA PRO A 420 30.70 -15.25 -2.61
C PRO A 420 31.29 -16.24 -3.63
N GLY A 421 32.47 -16.78 -3.30
CA GLY A 421 33.19 -17.70 -4.19
C GLY A 421 34.11 -17.02 -5.21
N GLY A 422 34.30 -15.70 -5.13
CA GLY A 422 35.18 -14.94 -6.04
C GLY A 422 34.54 -14.55 -7.37
N ARG A 423 33.24 -14.82 -7.53
CA ARG A 423 32.42 -14.46 -8.69
C ARG A 423 32.19 -12.95 -8.77
N LYS A 424 31.99 -12.43 -9.96
CA LYS A 424 31.76 -11.00 -10.19
C LYS A 424 30.59 -10.77 -11.11
N GLN A 425 29.70 -9.88 -10.71
CA GLN A 425 28.58 -9.45 -11.55
C GLN A 425 28.68 -7.97 -11.88
N ALA A 426 28.34 -7.60 -13.11
CA ALA A 426 28.28 -6.21 -13.53
C ALA A 426 26.83 -5.79 -13.79
N ALA A 427 26.43 -4.67 -13.21
CA ALA A 427 25.18 -3.99 -13.52
C ALA A 427 25.47 -2.59 -14.07
N PHE A 428 24.54 -2.05 -14.85
CA PHE A 428 24.63 -0.77 -15.52
C PHE A 428 23.42 0.06 -15.15
N ILE A 429 23.64 1.32 -14.78
CA ILE A 429 22.60 2.30 -14.47
C ILE A 429 22.72 3.40 -15.52
N GLU A 430 21.73 3.54 -16.37
CA GLU A 430 21.80 4.43 -17.53
C GLU A 430 20.52 5.27 -17.64
N PRO A 431 20.61 6.60 -17.78
CA PRO A 431 19.44 7.40 -18.11
C PRO A 431 18.99 7.09 -19.55
N SER A 432 17.69 7.07 -19.77
CA SER A 432 17.13 6.95 -21.11
C SER A 432 17.16 8.29 -21.84
N GLU A 433 17.34 8.28 -23.16
CA GLU A 433 17.35 9.48 -24.02
C GLU A 433 15.99 10.19 -24.18
N HIS A 434 14.95 9.76 -23.45
CA HIS A 434 13.61 10.34 -23.54
C HIS A 434 13.55 11.80 -23.02
N ALA A 435 12.56 12.56 -23.50
CA ALA A 435 12.36 13.97 -23.17
C ALA A 435 12.21 14.20 -21.65
N ALA A 436 12.48 15.43 -21.18
CA ALA A 436 12.63 15.80 -19.76
C ALA A 436 11.54 15.29 -18.78
N VAL A 437 10.31 15.07 -19.25
CA VAL A 437 9.17 14.61 -18.43
C VAL A 437 9.14 13.07 -18.28
N ASP A 438 9.78 12.36 -19.21
CA ASP A 438 9.88 10.89 -19.27
C ASP A 438 11.33 10.41 -19.09
N ARG A 439 12.18 11.17 -18.39
CA ARG A 439 13.56 10.71 -18.11
C ARG A 439 13.48 9.46 -17.25
N LEU A 440 13.68 8.30 -17.87
CA LEU A 440 13.77 7.02 -17.19
C LEU A 440 15.22 6.72 -16.81
N VAL A 441 15.42 5.93 -15.77
CA VAL A 441 16.67 5.26 -15.44
C VAL A 441 16.46 3.78 -15.70
N THR A 442 17.31 3.22 -16.55
CA THR A 442 17.36 1.78 -16.81
C THR A 442 18.46 1.17 -15.96
N ILE A 443 18.12 0.15 -15.19
CA ILE A 443 19.09 -0.66 -14.45
C ILE A 443 19.15 -2.01 -15.15
N SER A 444 20.32 -2.42 -15.63
CA SER A 444 20.46 -3.66 -16.38
C SER A 444 21.69 -4.47 -15.96
N SER A 445 21.66 -5.78 -16.15
CA SER A 445 22.79 -6.66 -15.89
C SER A 445 22.93 -7.69 -17.01
N ILE A 446 24.17 -8.01 -17.38
CA ILE A 446 24.47 -8.90 -18.50
C ILE A 446 24.24 -10.34 -18.06
N CYS A 447 23.47 -11.09 -18.85
CA CYS A 447 23.27 -12.52 -18.68
C CYS A 447 24.34 -13.30 -19.45
N CYS A 448 24.31 -13.24 -20.78
CA CYS A 448 25.27 -13.94 -21.66
C CYS A 448 25.21 -13.39 -23.10
N GLU A 449 26.12 -13.83 -23.96
CA GLU A 449 26.10 -13.51 -25.39
C GLU A 449 24.80 -13.98 -26.06
N ALA A 450 24.16 -13.06 -26.80
CA ALA A 450 22.91 -13.31 -27.51
C ALA A 450 23.20 -14.06 -28.80
N THR A 451 23.17 -15.39 -28.71
CA THR A 451 23.32 -16.27 -29.86
C THR A 451 21.95 -16.78 -30.33
N PRO A 452 21.73 -16.97 -31.65
CA PRO A 452 20.44 -17.44 -32.19
C PRO A 452 19.94 -18.75 -31.56
N THR A 453 20.84 -19.59 -31.05
CA THR A 453 20.52 -20.85 -30.36
C THR A 453 19.73 -20.65 -29.05
N TYR A 454 19.79 -19.47 -28.44
CA TYR A 454 19.15 -19.18 -27.16
C TYR A 454 17.84 -18.40 -27.30
N TYR A 455 17.49 -17.91 -28.50
CA TYR A 455 16.39 -16.95 -28.69
C TYR A 455 15.02 -17.50 -28.30
N GLU A 456 14.72 -18.75 -28.67
CA GLU A 456 13.43 -19.37 -28.33
C GLU A 456 13.29 -19.56 -26.81
N THR A 457 14.33 -20.05 -26.15
CA THR A 457 14.34 -20.24 -24.69
C THR A 457 14.25 -18.89 -23.97
N ALA A 458 14.97 -17.87 -24.43
CA ALA A 458 14.92 -16.53 -23.88
C ALA A 458 13.52 -15.90 -23.98
N LEU A 459 12.82 -16.08 -25.11
CA LEU A 459 11.44 -15.60 -25.27
C LEU A 459 10.47 -16.27 -24.28
N ARG A 460 10.61 -17.60 -24.06
CA ARG A 460 9.80 -18.33 -23.09
C ARG A 460 10.09 -17.89 -21.65
N LEU A 461 11.35 -17.66 -21.32
CA LEU A 461 11.75 -17.14 -20.02
C LEU A 461 11.17 -15.74 -19.80
N ASN A 462 11.29 -14.85 -20.78
CA ASN A 462 10.76 -13.49 -20.69
C ASN A 462 9.25 -13.46 -20.41
N ALA A 463 8.48 -14.39 -21.01
CA ALA A 463 7.04 -14.51 -20.76
C ALA A 463 6.70 -14.99 -19.34
N ALA A 464 7.65 -15.58 -18.61
CA ALA A 464 7.48 -16.09 -17.24
C ALA A 464 8.10 -15.16 -16.18
N ILE A 465 8.84 -14.14 -16.58
CA ILE A 465 9.41 -13.13 -15.67
C ILE A 465 8.27 -12.24 -15.16
N LEU A 466 8.15 -12.12 -13.84
CA LEU A 466 7.12 -11.30 -13.19
C LEU A 466 7.54 -9.83 -13.05
N HIS A 467 8.85 -9.56 -12.96
CA HIS A 467 9.43 -8.25 -12.71
C HIS A 467 10.67 -8.01 -13.57
N GLY A 468 10.73 -6.84 -14.20
CA GLY A 468 11.72 -6.50 -15.23
C GLY A 468 11.43 -7.13 -16.59
N GLY A 469 12.40 -7.05 -17.49
CA GLY A 469 12.35 -7.73 -18.79
C GLY A 469 13.71 -8.25 -19.23
N LEU A 470 13.68 -9.31 -20.04
CA LEU A 470 14.83 -9.80 -20.77
C LEU A 470 14.86 -9.14 -22.16
N ALA A 471 15.96 -8.47 -22.47
CA ALA A 471 16.17 -7.81 -23.75
C ALA A 471 17.51 -8.21 -24.38
N ILE A 472 17.68 -7.91 -25.67
CA ILE A 472 18.97 -7.99 -26.35
C ILE A 472 19.52 -6.57 -26.47
N ARG A 473 20.77 -6.36 -26.06
CA ARG A 473 21.48 -5.08 -26.22
C ARG A 473 22.84 -5.33 -26.87
N GLU A 474 23.35 -4.32 -27.55
CA GLU A 474 24.71 -4.33 -28.07
C GLU A 474 25.62 -3.60 -27.08
N ILE A 475 26.60 -4.32 -26.50
CA ILE A 475 27.56 -3.79 -25.54
C ILE A 475 28.96 -4.11 -26.06
N ASP A 476 29.80 -3.10 -26.23
CA ASP A 476 31.16 -3.22 -26.81
C ASP A 476 31.21 -3.99 -28.14
N GLY A 477 30.17 -3.85 -28.98
CA GLY A 477 30.05 -4.51 -30.28
C GLY A 477 29.62 -5.98 -30.22
N VAL A 478 29.20 -6.47 -29.05
CA VAL A 478 28.68 -7.81 -28.84
C VAL A 478 27.20 -7.74 -28.48
N SER A 479 26.36 -8.48 -29.19
CA SER A 479 24.95 -8.65 -28.80
C SER A 479 24.87 -9.55 -27.58
N VAL A 480 24.28 -9.05 -26.49
CA VAL A 480 24.14 -9.76 -25.22
C VAL A 480 22.70 -9.74 -24.75
N PHE A 481 22.28 -10.82 -24.10
CA PHE A 481 21.06 -10.82 -23.30
C PHE A 481 21.30 -10.04 -22.01
N VAL A 482 20.38 -9.14 -21.69
CA VAL A 482 20.39 -8.37 -20.46
C VAL A 482 19.07 -8.52 -19.74
N MET A 483 19.15 -8.67 -18.43
CA MET A 483 18.01 -8.42 -17.55
C MET A 483 17.94 -6.92 -17.29
N LEU A 484 16.76 -6.32 -17.33
CA LEU A 484 16.60 -4.88 -17.06
C LEU A 484 15.33 -4.55 -16.28
N ASP A 485 15.43 -3.47 -15.50
CA ASP A 485 14.33 -2.73 -14.89
C ASP A 485 14.36 -1.27 -15.36
N THR A 486 13.23 -0.60 -15.30
CA THR A 486 13.11 0.82 -15.70
C THR A 486 12.29 1.60 -14.70
N TYR A 487 12.82 2.74 -14.27
CA TYR A 487 12.23 3.60 -13.25
C TYR A 487 12.15 5.04 -13.73
N PRO A 488 11.17 5.84 -13.29
CA PRO A 488 11.21 7.29 -13.48
C PRO A 488 12.38 7.91 -12.70
N ARG A 489 13.25 8.68 -13.38
CA ARG A 489 14.41 9.37 -12.76
C ARG A 489 13.99 10.34 -11.66
N SER A 490 12.80 10.94 -11.79
CA SER A 490 12.25 11.87 -10.81
C SER A 490 11.80 11.21 -9.51
N THR A 491 11.63 9.89 -9.48
CA THR A 491 11.04 9.18 -8.33
C THR A 491 11.96 8.13 -7.71
N ILE A 492 12.95 7.66 -8.46
CA ILE A 492 13.89 6.64 -7.99
C ILE A 492 14.74 7.16 -6.83
N ASP A 493 14.92 6.34 -5.80
CA ASP A 493 15.74 6.65 -4.63
C ASP A 493 16.96 5.70 -4.50
N PRO A 494 17.95 6.01 -3.63
CA PRO A 494 19.16 5.19 -3.52
C PRO A 494 18.90 3.74 -3.09
N GLU A 495 17.87 3.49 -2.28
CA GLU A 495 17.54 2.16 -1.79
C GLU A 495 16.89 1.33 -2.91
N GLU A 496 16.06 1.95 -3.73
CA GLU A 496 15.46 1.34 -4.92
C GLU A 496 16.52 1.02 -5.98
N ILE A 497 17.48 1.92 -6.24
CA ILE A 497 18.65 1.64 -7.07
C ILE A 497 19.39 0.40 -6.57
N ARG A 498 19.72 0.39 -5.26
CA ARG A 498 20.48 -0.69 -4.64
C ARG A 498 19.76 -2.02 -4.77
N ARG A 499 18.45 -2.06 -4.48
CA ARG A 499 17.62 -3.26 -4.57
C ARG A 499 17.56 -3.78 -6.01
N SER A 500 17.25 -2.91 -6.97
CA SER A 500 17.13 -3.30 -8.37
C SER A 500 18.46 -3.80 -8.93
N VAL A 501 19.58 -3.13 -8.64
CA VAL A 501 20.91 -3.60 -9.06
C VAL A 501 21.22 -5.02 -8.58
N LEU A 502 20.89 -5.34 -7.33
CA LEU A 502 21.11 -6.68 -6.78
C LEU A 502 20.13 -7.71 -7.36
N GLU A 503 18.87 -7.33 -7.55
CA GLU A 503 17.82 -8.20 -8.08
C GLU A 503 18.06 -8.56 -9.54
N VAL A 504 18.30 -7.55 -10.39
CA VAL A 504 18.62 -7.72 -11.80
C VAL A 504 19.91 -8.52 -11.97
N GLY A 505 20.92 -8.31 -11.12
CA GLY A 505 22.13 -9.13 -11.11
C GLY A 505 21.85 -10.61 -10.80
N HIS A 506 21.10 -10.91 -9.75
CA HIS A 506 20.73 -12.29 -9.40
C HIS A 506 19.86 -12.98 -10.47
N GLN A 507 18.96 -12.24 -11.08
CA GLN A 507 18.14 -12.75 -12.18
C GLN A 507 18.99 -13.02 -13.42
N ALA A 508 19.96 -12.14 -13.73
CA ALA A 508 20.89 -12.33 -14.84
C ALA A 508 21.70 -13.63 -14.70
N ASP A 509 22.27 -13.91 -13.52
CA ASP A 509 22.95 -15.19 -13.22
C ASP A 509 22.03 -16.39 -13.46
N SER A 510 20.79 -16.29 -12.99
CA SER A 510 19.80 -17.37 -13.10
C SER A 510 19.45 -17.65 -14.55
N ILE A 511 19.26 -16.59 -15.35
CA ILE A 511 18.98 -16.68 -16.78
C ILE A 511 20.19 -17.23 -17.52
N GLU A 512 21.41 -16.78 -17.22
CA GLU A 512 22.63 -17.30 -17.82
C GLU A 512 22.74 -18.81 -17.62
N LYS A 513 22.53 -19.28 -16.39
CA LYS A 513 22.58 -20.71 -16.06
C LYS A 513 21.52 -21.51 -16.83
N LEU A 514 20.32 -20.97 -16.98
CA LEU A 514 19.23 -21.60 -17.74
C LEU A 514 19.51 -21.64 -19.25
N LEU A 515 20.17 -20.61 -19.79
CA LEU A 515 20.48 -20.52 -21.22
C LEU A 515 21.72 -21.31 -21.62
N THR A 516 22.79 -21.23 -20.82
CA THR A 516 24.12 -21.76 -21.18
C THR A 516 24.47 -23.09 -20.50
N GLY A 517 23.70 -23.50 -19.47
CA GLY A 517 23.97 -24.70 -18.68
C GLY A 517 25.16 -24.57 -17.71
N GLY A 518 25.77 -23.39 -17.59
CA GLY A 518 26.87 -23.09 -16.68
C GLY A 518 26.81 -21.67 -16.14
N ASP A 519 27.66 -21.38 -15.17
CA ASP A 519 27.87 -20.03 -14.59
C ASP A 519 29.24 -19.56 -15.12
N ARG A 520 29.28 -18.58 -16.03
CA ARG A 520 30.53 -18.12 -16.68
C ARG A 520 31.06 -16.80 -16.12
N ASN A 521 30.37 -16.19 -15.16
CA ASN A 521 30.69 -14.90 -14.54
C ASN A 521 31.34 -14.99 -13.14
#